data_AF-A0A0J8FXD9-F1
#
_entry.id   AF-A0A0J8FXD9-F1
#
_cell.length_a   1.000
_cell.length_b   1.000
_cell.length_c   1.000
_cell.angle_alpha   90.00
_cell.angle_beta   90.00
_cell.angle_gamma   90.00
#
_symmetry.space_group_name_H-M   'P 1'
#
loop_
_entity.id
_entity.type
_entity.pdbx_description
1 polymer ?
#
loop_
_entity_poly.entity_id
_entity_poly.type
_entity_poly.pdbx_seq_one_letter_code
_entity_poly.pdbx_strand_id
1 'polypeptide(L)'
;MQLNKQELCQLVREDHPDFEQVEEGEWTQDHKYQHCDFIVKHLPTGKFYEFSISRSGSYHTDWYYSYEDEGAELTEVQKVTKTFTREVWQAV
;
A
#
# COMPACT_ATOMS: atom_id res chain seq x y z
N MET A 1 9.60 2.23 10.01
CA MET A 1 10.84 2.35 9.20
C MET A 1 10.62 3.47 8.20
N GLN A 2 11.64 4.24 7.80
CA GLN A 2 11.44 5.34 6.84
C GLN A 2 12.17 5.03 5.54
N LEU A 3 11.48 5.17 4.40
CA LEU A 3 12.11 5.23 3.09
C LEU A 3 12.15 6.67 2.60
N ASN A 4 13.22 7.02 1.91
CA ASN A 4 13.28 8.27 1.16
C ASN A 4 12.56 8.14 -0.18
N LYS A 5 12.34 9.25 -0.89
CA LYS A 5 11.62 9.27 -2.17
C LYS A 5 12.19 8.33 -3.24
N GLN A 6 13.52 8.18 -3.31
CA GLN A 6 14.16 7.36 -4.33
C GLN A 6 13.97 5.87 -4.03
N GLU A 7 14.14 5.48 -2.77
CA GLU A 7 13.88 4.12 -2.32
C GLU A 7 12.40 3.76 -2.47
N LEU A 8 11.49 4.68 -2.14
CA LEU A 8 10.06 4.48 -2.33
C LEU A 8 9.69 4.32 -3.82
N CYS A 9 10.25 5.16 -4.70
CA CYS A 9 10.09 5.02 -6.14
C CYS A 9 10.56 3.64 -6.64
N GLN A 10 11.71 3.17 -6.17
CA GLN A 10 12.22 1.84 -6.53
C GLN A 10 11.30 0.73 -6.01
N LEU A 11 10.80 0.88 -4.79
CA LEU A 11 9.89 -0.09 -4.18
C LEU A 11 8.58 -0.22 -4.96
N VAL A 12 7.95 0.90 -5.29
CA VAL A 12 6.68 0.92 -6.05
C VAL A 12 6.86 0.42 -7.48
N ARG A 13 8.07 0.53 -8.05
CA ARG A 13 8.42 -0.02 -9.38
C ARG A 13 8.94 -1.45 -9.34
N GLU A 14 8.90 -2.10 -8.17
CA GLU A 14 9.40 -3.47 -7.97
C GLU A 14 10.90 -3.63 -8.27
N ASP A 15 11.68 -2.54 -8.20
CA ASP A 15 13.12 -2.48 -8.46
C ASP A 15 13.97 -2.46 -7.17
N HIS A 16 13.35 -2.51 -5.99
CA HIS A 16 14.06 -2.38 -4.72
C HIS A 16 14.75 -3.70 -4.31
N PRO A 17 16.07 -3.72 -4.05
CA PRO A 17 16.81 -4.97 -3.81
C PRO A 17 16.44 -5.69 -2.49
N ASP A 18 16.09 -4.92 -1.46
CA ASP A 18 15.82 -5.47 -0.11
C ASP A 18 14.34 -5.72 0.18
N PHE A 19 13.43 -5.42 -0.76
CA PHE A 19 11.99 -5.51 -0.53
C PHE A 19 11.29 -6.25 -1.66
N GLU A 20 10.30 -7.05 -1.29
CA GLU A 20 9.41 -7.76 -2.20
C GLU A 20 7.98 -7.27 -1.97
N GLN A 21 7.27 -6.90 -3.04
CA GLN A 21 5.86 -6.56 -2.98
C GLN A 21 5.03 -7.83 -2.78
N VAL A 22 4.22 -7.85 -1.72
CA VAL A 22 3.40 -9.00 -1.32
C VAL A 22 1.95 -8.80 -1.72
N GLU A 23 1.44 -7.59 -1.53
CA GLU A 23 0.04 -7.25 -1.79
C GLU A 23 -0.06 -5.78 -2.24
N GLU A 24 -0.83 -5.53 -3.30
CA GLU A 24 -1.29 -4.21 -3.69
C GLU A 24 -2.79 -4.12 -3.40
N GLY A 25 -3.19 -3.13 -2.62
CA GLY A 25 -4.58 -2.83 -2.34
C GLY A 25 -5.30 -2.18 -3.52
N GLU A 26 -6.62 -2.10 -3.45
CA GLU A 26 -7.38 -1.41 -4.47
C GLU A 26 -7.19 0.11 -4.38
N TRP A 27 -7.09 0.78 -5.52
CA TRP A 27 -7.12 2.23 -5.59
C TRP A 27 -8.49 2.75 -5.17
N THR A 28 -8.56 3.40 -4.01
CA THR A 28 -9.78 3.98 -3.46
C THR A 28 -9.85 5.47 -3.78
N GLN A 29 -10.96 5.93 -4.35
CA GLN A 29 -11.17 7.35 -4.66
C GLN A 29 -11.60 8.13 -3.42
N ASP A 30 -10.88 9.21 -3.12
CA ASP A 30 -11.26 10.24 -2.16
C ASP A 30 -11.22 11.63 -2.81
N HIS A 31 -12.39 12.07 -3.28
CA HIS A 31 -12.56 13.34 -4.00
C HIS A 31 -11.62 13.51 -5.19
N LYS A 32 -10.59 14.37 -5.07
CA LYS A 32 -9.59 14.63 -6.13
C LYS A 32 -8.45 13.60 -6.10
N TYR A 33 -8.26 12.94 -4.98
CA TYR A 33 -7.15 12.04 -4.74
C TYR A 33 -7.62 10.59 -4.83
N GLN A 34 -6.70 9.70 -5.15
CA GLN A 34 -6.87 8.26 -4.99
C GLN A 34 -5.76 7.75 -4.10
N HIS A 35 -6.06 6.74 -3.30
CA HIS A 35 -5.13 6.14 -2.34
C HIS A 35 -5.03 4.64 -2.59
N CYS A 36 -3.84 4.08 -2.37
CA CYS A 36 -3.59 2.65 -2.46
C CYS A 36 -2.59 2.26 -1.38
N ASP A 37 -2.88 1.16 -0.69
CA ASP A 37 -2.06 0.59 0.37
C ASP A 37 -1.25 -0.59 -0.18
N PHE A 38 0.02 -0.66 0.19
CA PHE A 38 0.95 -1.71 -0.24
C PHE A 38 1.46 -2.48 0.96
N ILE A 39 1.51 -3.80 0.84
CA ILE A 39 2.19 -4.67 1.79
C ILE A 39 3.47 -5.19 1.15
N VAL A 40 4.59 -4.99 1.82
CA VAL A 40 5.92 -5.41 1.37
C VAL A 40 6.61 -6.26 2.42
N LYS A 41 7.50 -7.13 1.97
CA LYS A 41 8.34 -7.97 2.82
C LYS A 41 9.78 -7.50 2.69
N HIS A 42 10.38 -7.14 3.82
CA HIS A 42 11.82 -6.84 3.88
C HIS A 42 12.61 -8.16 3.86
N LEU A 43 13.33 -8.44 2.78
CA LEU A 43 14.03 -9.70 2.57
C LEU A 43 15.10 -9.99 3.64
N PRO A 44 15.92 -9.03 4.10
CA PRO A 44 16.92 -9.27 5.12
C PRO A 44 16.37 -9.67 6.49
N THR A 45 15.21 -9.13 6.90
CA THR A 45 14.63 -9.41 8.23
C THR A 45 13.44 -10.37 8.19
N GLY A 46 12.87 -10.61 7.01
CA GLY A 46 11.64 -11.39 6.83
C GLY A 46 10.37 -10.73 7.38
N LYS A 47 10.45 -9.47 7.82
CA LYS A 47 9.31 -8.72 8.39
C LYS A 47 8.44 -8.13 7.28
N PHE A 48 7.16 -7.95 7.60
CA PHE A 48 6.19 -7.32 6.71
C PHE A 48 5.94 -5.87 7.14
N TYR A 49 5.75 -5.02 6.14
CA TYR A 49 5.49 -3.60 6.32
C TYR A 49 4.38 -3.13 5.40
N GLU A 50 3.63 -2.14 5.87
CA GLU A 50 2.58 -1.45 5.15
C GLU A 50 2.98 0.01 4.90
N PHE A 51 2.67 0.53 3.72
CA PHE A 51 2.72 1.96 3.42
C PHE A 51 1.62 2.33 2.42
N SER A 52 1.22 3.60 2.42
CA SER A 52 0.19 4.12 1.52
C SER A 52 0.81 5.09 0.53
N ILE A 53 0.33 5.06 -0.72
CA ILE A 53 0.60 6.08 -1.73
C ILE A 53 -0.70 6.75 -2.15
N SER A 54 -0.57 7.97 -2.67
CA SER A 54 -1.68 8.67 -3.28
C SER A 54 -1.34 9.12 -4.69
N ARG A 55 -2.37 9.29 -5.51
CA ARG A 55 -2.26 9.94 -6.82
C ARG A 55 -3.36 10.94 -7.03
N SER A 56 -3.10 11.96 -7.84
CA SER A 56 -4.10 12.89 -8.32
C SER A 56 -3.95 13.10 -9.82
N GLY A 57 -5.05 13.31 -10.51
CA GLY A 57 -5.07 13.36 -11.97
C GLY A 57 -6.41 12.89 -12.51
N SER A 58 -6.44 12.62 -13.80
CA SER A 58 -7.62 12.09 -14.47
C SER A 58 -7.21 11.34 -15.73
N TYR A 59 -8.11 10.63 -16.38
CA TYR A 59 -7.83 10.08 -17.71
C TYR A 59 -7.53 11.16 -18.77
N HIS A 60 -7.89 12.43 -18.50
CA HIS A 60 -7.73 13.56 -19.41
C HIS A 60 -6.50 14.42 -19.09
N THR A 61 -5.76 14.11 -18.03
CA THR A 61 -4.60 14.88 -17.56
C THR A 61 -3.52 13.92 -17.08
N ASP A 62 -2.29 14.40 -16.90
CA ASP A 62 -1.25 13.58 -16.28
C ASP A 62 -1.63 13.18 -14.85
N TRP A 63 -1.12 12.02 -14.43
CA TRP A 63 -1.21 11.52 -13.06
C TRP A 63 0.02 11.96 -12.28
N TYR A 64 -0.20 12.51 -11.10
CA TYR A 64 0.83 12.92 -10.14
C TYR A 64 0.81 11.95 -8.97
N TYR A 65 1.94 11.32 -8.68
CA TYR A 65 2.06 10.30 -7.64
C TYR A 65 2.86 10.81 -6.44
N SER A 66 2.38 10.55 -5.22
CA SER A 66 3.01 11.05 -4.00
C SER A 66 4.44 10.55 -3.80
N TYR A 67 4.76 9.36 -4.31
CA TYR A 67 6.11 8.77 -4.19
C TYR A 67 7.17 9.51 -5.03
N GLU A 68 6.77 10.39 -5.95
CA GLU A 68 7.70 11.18 -6.78
C GLU A 68 8.23 12.40 -6.03
N ASP A 69 7.46 12.91 -5.08
CA ASP A 69 7.76 14.11 -4.30
C ASP A 69 8.27 13.77 -2.89
N GLU A 70 7.71 12.73 -2.26
CA GLU A 70 7.93 12.43 -0.84
C GLU A 70 8.34 10.96 -0.60
N GLY A 71 9.03 10.72 0.52
CA GLY A 71 9.26 9.36 1.03
C GLY A 71 8.03 8.83 1.77
N ALA A 72 8.13 7.62 2.32
CA ALA A 72 7.05 7.01 3.10
C ALA A 72 7.55 6.41 4.41
N GLU A 73 6.70 6.50 5.43
CA GLU A 73 6.86 5.74 6.65
C GLU A 73 6.20 4.36 6.49
N LEU A 74 6.98 3.32 6.73
CA LEU A 74 6.56 1.93 6.75
C LEU A 74 6.16 1.51 8.16
N THR A 75 4.93 1.02 8.28
CA THR A 75 4.37 0.46 9.51
C THR A 75 4.58 -1.06 9.52
N GLU A 76 5.19 -1.62 10.56
CA GLU A 76 5.37 -3.08 10.68
C GLU A 76 4.01 -3.75 10.89
N VAL A 77 3.70 -4.77 10.08
CA VAL A 77 2.42 -5.48 10.10
C VAL A 77 2.62 -6.98 10.17
N GLN A 78 1.57 -7.70 10.55
CA GLN A 78 1.55 -9.16 10.55
C GLN A 78 0.24 -9.66 9.94
N LYS A 79 0.33 -10.71 9.12
CA LYS A 79 -0.84 -11.36 8.52
C LYS A 79 -1.60 -12.13 9.59
N VAL A 80 -2.87 -11.76 9.82
CA VAL A 80 -3.74 -12.42 10.81
C VAL A 80 -5.01 -12.92 10.11
N THR A 81 -5.29 -14.22 10.22
CA THR A 81 -6.56 -14.80 9.76
C THR A 81 -7.59 -14.69 10.88
N LYS A 82 -8.74 -14.06 10.58
CA LYS A 82 -9.88 -13.99 11.49
C LYS A 82 -11.07 -14.75 10.91
N THR A 83 -11.68 -15.63 11.70
CA THR A 83 -12.90 -16.36 11.33
C THR A 83 -14.04 -15.90 12.24
N PHE A 84 -15.16 -15.47 11.66
CA PHE A 84 -16.33 -15.01 12.41
C PHE A 84 -17.55 -15.86 12.07
N THR A 85 -18.24 -16.32 13.11
CA THR A 85 -19.56 -16.94 13.00
C THR A 85 -20.62 -15.86 13.18
N ARG A 86 -21.57 -15.76 12.23
CA ARG A 86 -22.67 -14.80 12.28
C ARG A 86 -24.01 -15.53 12.31
N GLU A 87 -24.77 -15.32 13.38
CA GLU A 87 -26.18 -15.70 13.43
C GLU A 87 -27.02 -14.56 12.86
N VAL A 88 -28.01 -14.89 12.02
CA VAL A 88 -28.91 -13.92 11.40
C VAL A 88 -30.36 -14.30 11.69
N TRP A 89 -31.19 -13.29 11.96
CA TRP A 89 -32.62 -13.49 12.09
C TRP A 89 -33.23 -13.72 10.70
N GLN A 90 -33.98 -14.81 10.56
CA GLN A 90 -34.72 -15.15 9.37
C GLN A 90 -36.22 -14.94 9.64
N ALA A 91 -36.91 -14.21 8.76
CA ALA A 91 -38.35 -14.08 8.84
C ALA A 91 -39.01 -15.44 8.56
N VAL A 92 -40.05 -15.77 9.33
CA VAL A 92 -40.83 -17.02 9.21
C VAL A 92 -42.13 -16.75 8.46
#